data_AF-A0A9P0H2F2-F1
#
_entry.id   AF-A0A9P0H2F2-F1
#
_cell.length_a   1.000
_cell.length_b   1.000
_cell.length_c   1.000
_cell.angle_alpha   90.00
_cell.angle_beta   90.00
_cell.angle_gamma   90.00
#
_symmetry.space_group_name_H-M   'P 1'
#
loop_
_entity.id
_entity.type
_entity.pdbx_description
1 polymer ?
#
loop_
_entity_poly.entity_id
_entity_poly.type
_entity_poly.pdbx_seq_one_letter_code
_entity_poly.pdbx_strand_id
1 'polypeptide(L)'
;MQTPCLLFICCCIGFATAAVWLEYQKPQPGNTPFCVDKVEGKKKVGEEWQDTSQCVLKRCLTDSQGTPLIHHSSCGAVSAEPPCKVVTPNGTKPYPDCCPMPVC
;
A
#
# COMPACT_ATOMS: atom_id res chain seq x y z
N MET A 1 14.63 -18.77 39.75
CA MET A 1 13.80 -17.54 39.62
C MET A 1 13.59 -17.31 38.14
N GLN A 2 12.49 -17.85 37.64
CA GLN A 2 12.10 -17.89 36.23
C GLN A 2 11.71 -16.49 35.76
N THR A 3 12.24 -16.08 34.62
CA THR A 3 11.91 -14.90 33.81
C THR A 3 10.56 -15.12 33.10
N PRO A 4 9.43 -14.53 33.55
CA PRO A 4 8.13 -14.74 32.91
C PRO A 4 7.58 -13.41 32.35
N CYS A 5 8.45 -12.50 31.90
CA CYS A 5 8.04 -11.17 31.42
C CYS A 5 8.18 -11.01 29.89
N LEU A 6 9.02 -11.83 29.24
CA LEU A 6 9.27 -11.74 27.80
C LEU A 6 8.20 -12.41 26.93
N LEU A 7 7.36 -13.29 27.50
CA LEU A 7 6.35 -14.02 26.73
C LEU A 7 5.05 -13.23 26.50
N PHE A 8 4.79 -12.18 27.28
CA PHE A 8 3.54 -11.41 27.22
C PHE A 8 3.54 -10.29 26.16
N ILE A 9 4.71 -9.90 25.66
CA ILE A 9 4.86 -8.75 24.74
C ILE A 9 4.58 -9.13 23.27
N CYS A 10 4.60 -10.42 22.93
CA CYS A 10 4.45 -10.87 21.54
C CYS A 10 3.00 -10.92 21.03
N CYS A 11 2.00 -10.88 21.92
CA CYS A 11 0.59 -11.09 21.56
C CYS A 11 -0.13 -9.81 21.07
N CYS A 12 0.47 -8.63 21.24
CA CYS A 12 -0.17 -7.35 20.88
C CYS A 12 0.19 -6.83 19.49
N ILE A 13 1.01 -7.55 18.72
CA ILE A 13 1.37 -7.15 17.36
C ILE A 13 0.33 -7.73 16.39
N GLY A 14 -0.87 -7.15 16.39
CA GLY A 14 -1.81 -7.32 15.29
C GLY A 14 -1.21 -6.66 14.05
N PHE A 15 -0.45 -7.43 13.26
CA PHE A 15 0.21 -6.95 12.05
C PHE A 15 -0.81 -6.57 10.98
N ALA A 16 -1.28 -5.33 10.98
CA ALA A 16 -1.89 -4.72 9.79
C ALA A 16 -0.77 -4.40 8.80
N THR A 17 -0.32 -5.39 8.02
CA THR A 17 0.71 -5.18 7.00
C THR A 17 0.07 -4.68 5.72
N ALA A 18 -0.05 -3.36 5.52
CA ALA A 18 -0.24 -2.85 4.17
C ALA A 18 0.97 -3.26 3.32
N ALA A 19 0.74 -3.86 2.15
CA ALA A 19 1.82 -4.15 1.22
C ALA A 19 2.15 -2.86 0.46
N VAL A 20 3.34 -2.33 0.72
CA VAL A 20 3.87 -1.14 0.04
C VAL A 20 5.10 -1.51 -0.76
N TRP A 21 5.23 -0.94 -1.95
CA TRP A 21 6.45 -1.04 -2.73
C TRP A 21 6.76 0.27 -3.45
N LEU A 22 8.04 0.50 -3.69
CA LEU A 22 8.56 1.69 -4.37
C LEU A 22 9.07 1.29 -5.74
N GLU A 23 8.66 2.03 -6.76
CA GLU A 23 9.18 1.89 -8.12
C GLU A 23 9.99 3.13 -8.49
N TYR A 24 11.31 3.05 -8.35
CA TYR A 24 12.21 4.14 -8.74
C TYR A 24 12.19 4.36 -10.25
N GLN A 25 12.10 5.63 -10.65
CA GLN A 25 12.09 6.05 -12.04
C GLN A 25 13.44 6.66 -12.39
N LYS A 26 13.85 6.54 -13.65
CA LYS A 26 15.09 7.17 -14.14
C LYS A 26 14.88 8.69 -14.21
N PRO A 27 15.73 9.51 -13.56
CA PRO A 27 15.67 10.96 -13.72
C PRO A 27 15.88 11.37 -15.19
N GLN A 28 15.11 12.35 -15.65
CA GLN A 28 15.23 12.93 -16.99
C GLN A 28 15.97 14.26 -16.86
N PRO A 29 17.23 14.38 -17.32
CA PRO A 29 18.01 15.60 -17.18
C PRO A 29 17.30 16.81 -17.81
N GLY A 30 17.28 17.94 -17.11
CA GLY A 30 16.71 19.19 -17.60
C GLY A 30 15.18 19.29 -17.54
N ASN A 31 14.48 18.26 -17.04
CA ASN A 31 13.03 18.28 -16.85
C ASN A 31 12.68 18.32 -15.36
N THR A 32 11.54 18.93 -15.03
CA THR A 32 10.92 18.78 -13.70
C THR A 32 10.65 17.30 -13.43
N PRO A 33 10.88 16.77 -12.21
CA PRO A 33 10.66 15.36 -11.92
C PRO A 33 9.20 14.95 -12.18
N PHE A 34 9.02 13.76 -12.75
CA PHE A 34 7.71 13.16 -13.05
C PHE A 34 7.83 11.64 -13.03
N CYS A 35 6.70 10.96 -12.88
CA CYS A 35 6.60 9.51 -12.97
C CYS A 35 5.94 9.10 -14.29
N VAL A 36 6.25 7.90 -14.77
CA VAL A 36 5.59 7.29 -15.93
C VAL A 36 4.97 5.97 -15.49
N ASP A 37 3.66 5.97 -15.31
CA ASP A 37 2.89 4.74 -15.10
C ASP A 37 2.64 4.07 -16.46
N LYS A 38 2.72 2.73 -16.50
CA LYS A 38 2.57 1.96 -17.74
C LYS A 38 1.16 2.02 -18.33
N VAL A 39 0.16 2.25 -17.49
CA VAL A 39 -1.27 2.27 -17.85
C VAL A 39 -1.73 3.71 -18.02
N GLU A 40 -1.46 4.55 -17.02
CA GLU A 40 -1.97 5.91 -16.92
C GLU A 40 -1.06 6.97 -17.56
N GLY A 41 0.16 6.58 -17.94
CA GLY A 41 1.13 7.48 -18.56
C GLY A 41 1.80 8.43 -17.57
N LYS A 42 2.04 9.66 -18.02
CA LYS A 42 2.84 10.65 -17.28
C LYS A 42 2.06 11.22 -16.09
N LYS A 43 2.66 11.19 -14.90
CA LYS A 43 2.10 11.72 -13.64
C LYS A 43 3.03 12.76 -13.03
N LYS A 44 2.47 13.87 -12.56
CA LYS A 44 3.25 14.92 -11.88
C LYS A 44 3.62 14.46 -10.48
N VAL A 45 4.74 14.95 -9.95
CA VAL A 45 5.06 14.74 -8.53
C VAL A 45 3.94 15.32 -7.66
N GLY A 46 3.50 14.54 -6.68
CA GLY A 46 2.36 14.81 -5.83
C GLY A 46 1.03 14.22 -6.32
N GLU A 47 0.93 13.86 -7.61
CA GLU A 47 -0.28 13.27 -8.18
C GLU A 47 -0.52 11.86 -7.65
N GLU A 48 -1.79 11.54 -7.43
CA GLU A 48 -2.28 10.27 -6.92
C GLU A 48 -3.32 9.69 -7.88
N TRP A 49 -3.25 8.40 -8.12
CA TRP A 49 -4.18 7.67 -8.98
C TRP A 49 -4.36 6.25 -8.47
N GLN A 50 -5.42 5.58 -8.94
CA GLN A 50 -5.77 4.25 -8.48
C GLN A 50 -5.79 3.24 -9.61
N ASP A 51 -5.22 2.07 -9.35
CA ASP A 51 -5.50 0.87 -10.12
C ASP A 51 -6.71 0.17 -9.47
N THR A 52 -7.90 0.46 -9.99
CA THR A 52 -9.15 -0.09 -9.46
C THR A 52 -9.25 -1.60 -9.66
N SER A 53 -8.56 -2.15 -10.66
CA SER A 53 -8.55 -3.60 -10.92
C SER A 53 -7.76 -4.38 -9.86
N GLN A 54 -6.72 -3.77 -9.30
CA GLN A 54 -5.84 -4.38 -8.29
C GLN A 54 -6.07 -3.84 -6.87
N CYS A 55 -6.98 -2.87 -6.70
CA CYS A 55 -7.17 -2.12 -5.45
C CYS A 55 -5.84 -1.56 -4.91
N VAL A 56 -5.12 -0.83 -5.77
CA VAL A 56 -3.82 -0.23 -5.44
C VAL A 56 -3.89 1.28 -5.59
N LEU A 57 -3.51 2.00 -4.53
CA LEU A 57 -3.26 3.43 -4.58
C LEU A 57 -1.82 3.69 -5.02
N LYS A 58 -1.63 4.55 -6.00
CA LYS A 58 -0.33 4.94 -6.53
C LYS A 58 -0.13 6.43 -6.37
N ARG A 59 1.07 6.84 -5.98
CA ARG A 59 1.43 8.25 -5.85
C ARG A 59 2.81 8.50 -6.42
N CYS A 60 2.94 9.56 -7.21
CA CYS A 60 4.23 10.00 -7.72
C CYS A 60 4.91 10.88 -6.68
N LEU A 61 6.09 10.48 -6.22
CA LEU A 61 6.89 11.17 -5.21
C LEU A 61 8.32 11.39 -5.72
N THR A 62 9.11 12.12 -4.94
CA THR A 62 10.56 12.22 -5.11
C THR A 62 11.25 11.81 -3.83
N ASP A 63 12.39 11.13 -3.94
CA ASP A 63 13.25 10.90 -2.79
C ASP A 63 14.01 12.18 -2.37
N SER A 64 14.86 12.06 -1.34
CA SER A 64 15.70 13.17 -0.85
C SER A 64 16.71 13.72 -1.88
N GLN A 65 17.01 12.95 -2.93
CA GLN A 65 17.95 13.32 -3.99
C GLN A 65 17.22 13.87 -5.23
N GLY A 66 15.89 13.98 -5.18
CA GLY A 66 15.07 14.42 -6.31
C GLY A 66 14.78 13.35 -7.36
N THR A 67 15.09 12.08 -7.08
CA THR A 67 14.77 10.95 -7.95
C THR A 67 13.27 10.68 -7.90
N PRO A 68 12.55 10.72 -9.04
CA PRO A 68 11.13 10.40 -9.06
C PRO A 68 10.92 8.91 -8.75
N LEU A 69 9.87 8.61 -8.00
CA LEU A 69 9.45 7.24 -7.67
C LEU A 69 7.93 7.13 -7.60
N ILE A 70 7.40 5.97 -7.94
CA ILE A 70 5.98 5.65 -7.73
C ILE A 70 5.85 4.85 -6.44
N HIS A 71 5.18 5.42 -5.45
CA HIS A 71 4.80 4.74 -4.22
C HIS A 71 3.48 4.00 -4.45
N HIS A 72 3.50 2.69 -4.24
CA HIS A 72 2.32 1.84 -4.37
C HIS A 72 1.86 1.38 -2.99
N SER A 73 0.56 1.46 -2.73
CA SER A 73 -0.09 0.96 -1.52
C SER A 73 -1.21 0.03 -1.90
N SER A 74 -1.10 -1.24 -1.53
CA SER A 74 -2.17 -2.22 -1.70
C SER A 74 -2.75 -2.65 -0.36
N CYS A 75 -3.81 -3.45 -0.44
CA CYS A 75 -4.43 -4.04 0.73
C CYS A 75 -3.46 -4.93 1.48
N GLY A 76 -3.59 -4.92 2.80
CA GLY A 76 -2.85 -5.84 3.65
C GLY A 76 -3.45 -7.23 3.70
N ALA A 77 -2.69 -8.15 4.29
CA ALA A 77 -3.21 -9.48 4.60
C ALA A 77 -4.21 -9.37 5.76
N VAL A 78 -5.38 -9.96 5.59
CA VAL A 78 -6.42 -10.05 6.61
C VAL A 78 -6.81 -11.51 6.83
N SER A 79 -7.02 -11.86 8.09
CA SER A 79 -7.50 -13.17 8.53
C SER A 79 -8.68 -12.98 9.47
N ALA A 80 -9.55 -13.98 9.56
CA ALA A 80 -10.70 -13.98 10.45
C ALA A 80 -10.81 -15.35 11.13
N GLU A 81 -11.07 -15.36 12.43
CA GLU A 81 -11.40 -16.57 13.18
C GLU A 81 -12.92 -16.78 13.21
N PRO A 82 -13.41 -18.04 13.30
CA PRO A 82 -14.84 -18.32 13.45
C PRO A 82 -15.46 -17.57 14.63
N PRO A 83 -16.70 -17.03 14.50
CA PRO A 83 -17.64 -17.19 13.38
C PRO A 83 -17.43 -16.19 12.22
N CYS A 84 -16.42 -15.32 12.32
CA CYS A 84 -16.18 -14.26 11.35
C CYS A 84 -15.61 -14.80 10.04
N LYS A 85 -15.81 -14.06 8.94
CA LYS A 85 -15.28 -14.39 7.61
C LYS A 85 -14.59 -13.20 6.99
N VAL A 86 -13.56 -13.43 6.19
CA VAL A 86 -12.98 -12.38 5.34
C VAL A 86 -13.92 -12.17 4.16
N VAL A 87 -14.37 -10.93 3.98
CA VAL A 87 -15.21 -10.50 2.86
C VAL A 87 -14.42 -9.50 2.02
N THR A 88 -14.33 -9.74 0.72
CA THR A 88 -13.78 -8.78 -0.23
C THR A 88 -14.91 -7.93 -0.79
N PRO A 89 -14.90 -6.60 -0.58
CA PRO A 89 -15.86 -5.69 -1.20
C PRO A 89 -15.80 -5.82 -2.72
N ASN A 90 -16.93 -5.62 -3.41
CA ASN A 90 -16.93 -5.58 -4.87
C ASN A 90 -15.92 -4.51 -5.36
N GLY A 91 -15.03 -4.92 -6.27
CA GLY A 91 -13.81 -4.21 -6.68
C GLY A 91 -14.01 -2.92 -7.49
N THR A 92 -15.12 -2.21 -7.28
CA THR A 92 -15.39 -0.90 -7.88
C THR A 92 -15.19 0.27 -6.93
N LYS A 93 -15.03 0.02 -5.63
CA LYS A 93 -14.74 1.07 -4.65
C LYS A 93 -13.29 1.54 -4.74
N PRO A 94 -12.99 2.81 -4.39
CA PRO A 94 -11.62 3.28 -4.33
C PRO A 94 -10.85 2.63 -3.19
N TYR A 95 -9.52 2.56 -3.29
CA TYR A 95 -8.68 2.20 -2.14
C TYR A 95 -8.85 3.24 -1.02
N PRO A 96 -8.93 2.83 0.27
CA PRO A 96 -8.84 1.47 0.80
C PRO A 96 -10.18 0.71 0.89
N ASP A 97 -11.29 1.29 0.45
CA ASP A 97 -12.64 0.71 0.58
C ASP A 97 -12.87 -0.53 -0.28
N CYS A 98 -12.01 -0.80 -1.26
CA CYS A 98 -11.98 -2.06 -2.00
C CYS A 98 -11.21 -3.19 -1.28
N CYS A 99 -10.60 -2.93 -0.12
CA CYS A 99 -9.81 -3.93 0.59
C CYS A 99 -10.65 -4.96 1.34
N PRO A 100 -10.18 -6.22 1.41
CA PRO A 100 -10.84 -7.26 2.20
C PRO A 100 -10.85 -6.92 3.69
N MET A 101 -11.94 -7.27 4.36
CA MET A 101 -12.15 -7.01 5.78
C MET A 101 -12.81 -8.20 6.49
N PRO A 102 -12.50 -8.44 7.78
CA PRO A 102 -13.25 -9.41 8.57
C PRO A 102 -14.66 -8.89 8.86
N VAL A 103 -15.66 -9.74 8.63
CA VAL A 103 -17.06 -9.48 8.96
C VAL A 103 -17.52 -10.55 9.94
N CYS A 104 -17.99 -10.08 11.08
CA CYS A 104 -18.74 -10.79 12.11
C CYS A 104 -20.12 -10.10 12.18
#